data_AF-C3ZQ20-F1
#
_entry.id   AF-C3ZQ20-F1
#
_cell.length_a   1.000
_cell.length_b   1.000
_cell.length_c   1.000
_cell.angle_alpha   90.00
_cell.angle_beta   90.00
_cell.angle_gamma   90.00
#
_symmetry.space_group_name_H-M   'P 1'
#
loop_
_entity.id
_entity.type
_entity.pdbx_description
1 polymer ?
#
loop_
_entity_poly.entity_id
_entity_poly.type
_entity_poly.pdbx_seq_one_letter_code
_entity_poly.pdbx_strand_id
1 'polypeptide(L)' 'RLSTFFDWPPSAQVRAELLAKQGFYYLGTGDKVECAFCGGQLHQWEVPDDPETEHSRHFPQC' A
#
# COMPACT_ATOMS: atom_id res chain seq x y z
N ARG A 1 11.44 0.87 2.05
CA ARG A 1 10.06 0.37 2.06
C ARG A 1 9.86 -0.83 1.15
N LEU A 2 10.32 -0.81 -0.12
CA LEU A 2 10.15 -1.94 -1.05
C LEU A 2 10.59 -3.30 -0.49
N SER A 3 11.66 -3.35 0.31
CA SER A 3 12.14 -4.59 0.95
C SER A 3 11.12 -5.28 1.86
N THR A 4 10.10 -4.58 2.37
CA THR A 4 9.07 -5.21 3.22
C THR A 4 8.10 -6.05 2.40
N PHE A 5 8.03 -5.86 1.09
CA PHE A 5 7.18 -6.59 0.16
C PHE A 5 7.80 -7.92 -0.33
N PHE A 6 8.79 -8.46 0.39
CA PHE A 6 9.48 -9.70 -0.03
C PHE A 6 8.53 -10.90 -0.20
N ASP A 7 7.44 -10.93 0.58
CA ASP A 7 6.39 -11.96 0.54
C ASP A 7 5.01 -11.33 0.22
N TRP A 8 5.01 -10.30 -0.63
CA TRP A 8 3.78 -9.69 -1.12
C TRP A 8 2.97 -10.71 -1.92
N PRO A 9 1.65 -10.87 -1.68
CA PRO A 9 0.89 -11.95 -2.28
C PRO A 9 0.94 -11.91 -3.82
N PRO A 10 1.23 -13.03 -4.50
CA PRO A 10 1.18 -13.09 -5.96
C PRO A 10 -0.21 -12.78 -6.54
N SER A 11 -1.26 -12.94 -5.73
CA SER A 11 -2.65 -12.61 -6.08
C SER A 11 -3.02 -11.14 -5.87
N ALA A 12 -2.14 -10.34 -5.27
CA ALA A 12 -2.38 -8.93 -5.04
C ALA A 12 -2.49 -8.21 -6.40
N GLN A 13 -3.53 -7.39 -6.53
CA GLN A 13 -3.86 -6.71 -7.79
C GLN A 13 -2.96 -5.49 -8.04
N VAL A 14 -2.33 -4.96 -7.00
CA VAL A 14 -1.49 -3.76 -7.05
C VAL A 14 -0.02 -4.12 -6.86
N ARG A 15 0.83 -3.44 -7.63
CA ARG A 15 2.28 -3.63 -7.63
C ARG A 15 2.92 -3.06 -6.37
N ALA A 16 3.73 -3.88 -5.70
CA ALA A 16 4.52 -3.50 -4.53
C ALA A 16 5.39 -2.25 -4.78
N GLU A 17 5.93 -2.06 -5.99
CA GLU A 17 6.76 -0.90 -6.31
C GLU A 17 5.99 0.42 -6.28
N LEU A 18 4.72 0.42 -6.71
CA LEU A 18 3.85 1.60 -6.66
C LEU A 18 3.53 1.97 -5.21
N LEU A 19 3.14 0.97 -4.41
CA LEU A 19 2.87 1.15 -2.98
C LEU A 19 4.10 1.71 -2.26
N ALA A 20 5.26 1.09 -2.44
CA ALA A 20 6.51 1.53 -1.81
C ALA A 20 6.90 2.97 -2.21
N LYS A 21 6.69 3.33 -3.48
CA LYS A 21 6.92 4.69 -4.00
C LYS A 21 6.02 5.71 -3.30
N GLN A 22 4.76 5.38 -3.03
CA GLN A 22 3.77 6.28 -2.41
C GLN A 22 3.80 6.33 -0.87
N GLY A 23 4.85 5.81 -0.23
CA GLY A 23 4.98 5.92 1.23
C GLY A 23 4.62 4.65 1.99
N PHE A 24 4.03 3.66 1.32
CA PHE A 24 3.54 2.45 1.97
C PHE A 24 4.63 1.40 2.20
N TYR A 25 4.47 0.63 3.27
CA TYR A 25 5.21 -0.59 3.54
C TYR A 25 4.26 -1.73 3.91
N TYR A 26 4.57 -2.95 3.44
CA TYR A 26 3.78 -4.15 3.72
C TYR A 26 3.84 -4.57 5.20
N LEU A 27 2.70 -4.99 5.75
CA LEU A 27 2.56 -5.47 7.13
C LEU A 27 2.71 -7.00 7.30
N GLY A 28 2.92 -7.75 6.21
CA GLY A 28 3.14 -9.20 6.27
C GLY A 28 1.86 -10.05 6.38
N THR A 29 0.68 -9.44 6.26
CA THR A 29 -0.61 -10.15 6.31
C THR A 29 -1.53 -9.69 5.19
N GLY A 30 -2.05 -10.62 4.41
CA GLY A 30 -2.92 -10.31 3.27
C GLY A 30 -2.27 -9.31 2.32
N ASP A 31 -2.99 -8.26 1.96
CA ASP A 31 -2.49 -7.14 1.17
C ASP A 31 -2.42 -5.84 2.00
N LYS A 32 -2.29 -5.95 3.33
CA LYS A 32 -2.30 -4.79 4.22
C LYS A 32 -1.00 -4.01 4.15
N VAL A 33 -1.10 -2.71 3.92
CA VAL A 33 0.04 -1.78 3.93
C VAL A 33 -0.20 -0.65 4.91
N GLU A 34 0.87 -0.02 5.39
CA GLU A 34 0.81 1.17 6.23
C GLU A 34 1.68 2.29 5.65
N CYS A 35 1.19 3.52 5.70
CA CYS A 35 1.94 4.71 5.31
C CYS A 35 2.97 5.05 6.39
N ALA A 36 4.24 5.18 5.98
CA ALA A 36 5.33 5.52 6.88
C ALA A 36 5.28 6.96 7.44
N PHE A 37 4.39 7.82 6.93
CA PHE A 37 4.29 9.22 7.32
C PHE A 37 3.11 9.48 8.25
N CYS A 38 1.89 9.07 7.87
CA CYS A 38 0.69 9.29 8.67
C CYS A 38 0.26 8.06 9.50
N GLY A 39 0.86 6.89 9.30
CA GLY A 39 0.43 5.63 9.93
C GLY A 39 -0.89 5.08 9.39
N GLY A 40 -1.43 5.67 8.32
CA GLY A 40 -2.66 5.22 7.68
C GLY A 40 -2.50 3.85 7.03
N GLN A 41 -3.44 2.94 7.32
CA GLN A 41 -3.44 1.58 6.79
C GLN A 41 -4.48 1.40 5.69
N LEU A 42 -4.10 0.72 4.61
CA LEU A 42 -4.98 0.32 3.52
C LEU A 42 -4.83 -1.17 3.22
N HIS A 43 -5.89 -1.77 2.71
CA HIS A 43 -5.98 -3.19 2.35
C HIS A 43 -7.15 -3.41 1.38
N GLN A 44 -7.34 -4.63 0.89
CA GLN A 44 -8.35 -4.96 -0.13
C GLN A 44 -8.14 -4.15 -1.41
N TRP A 45 -6.91 -4.13 -1.89
CA TRP A 45 -6.51 -3.50 -3.15
C TRP A 45 -7.11 -4.25 -4.34
N GLU A 46 -7.85 -3.53 -5.17
CA GLU A 46 -8.50 -4.05 -6.37
C GLU A 46 -7.97 -3.33 -7.62
N VAL A 47 -8.16 -3.91 -8.81
CA VAL A 47 -8.03 -3.12 -10.05
C VAL A 47 -9.32 -2.29 -10.20
N PRO A 48 -9.28 -0.97 -10.45
CA PRO A 48 -8.13 -0.16 -10.90
C PRO A 48 -7.55 0.79 -9.82
N ASP A 49 -7.44 0.37 -8.57
CA ASP A 49 -6.97 1.24 -7.48
C ASP A 49 -5.57 1.78 -7.74
N ASP A 50 -5.42 3.08 -7.54
CA ASP A 50 -4.15 3.78 -7.59
C ASP A 50 -3.71 4.16 -6.16
N PRO A 51 -2.50 3.75 -5.71
CA PRO A 51 -2.06 4.01 -4.34
C PRO A 51 -2.00 5.49 -3.94
N GLU A 52 -1.71 6.40 -4.87
CA GLU A 52 -1.66 7.84 -4.60
C GLU A 52 -3.07 8.40 -4.38
N THR A 53 -3.99 8.01 -5.26
CA THR A 53 -5.41 8.39 -5.21
C THR A 53 -6.06 7.89 -3.93
N GLU A 54 -5.91 6.60 -3.61
CA GLU A 54 -6.49 6.03 -2.39
C GLU A 54 -5.86 6.62 -1.13
N HIS A 55 -4.54 6.83 -1.11
CA HIS A 55 -3.89 7.48 0.03
C HIS A 55 -4.43 8.89 0.28
N SER A 56 -4.54 9.71 -0.78
CA SER A 56 -5.06 11.08 -0.70
C SER A 56 -6.53 11.12 -0.30
N ARG A 57 -7.32 10.13 -0.75
CA ARG A 57 -8.74 10.00 -0.44
C ARG A 57 -9.00 9.66 1.02
N HIS A 58 -8.26 8.70 1.58
CA HIS A 58 -8.49 8.22 2.96
C HIS A 58 -7.72 9.03 4.01
N PHE A 59 -6.57 9.61 3.64
CA PHE A 59 -5.69 10.33 4.54
C PHE A 59 -5.29 11.71 3.96
N PRO A 60 -6.26 12.64 3.76
CA PRO A 60 -6.03 13.92 3.08
C PRO A 60 -5.11 14.90 3.86
N GLN A 61 -4.71 14.56 5.08
CA GLN A 61 -3.78 15.36 5.91
C GLN A 61 -2.39 14.72 6.01
N CYS A 62 -2.15 13.62 5.30
CA CYS A 62 -0.82 13.01 5.20
C CYS A 62 0.11 13.82 4.30
#